data_AF-A8NCR8-F1
#
_entry.id   AF-A8NCR8-F1
#
_cell.length_a   1.000
_cell.length_b   1.000
_cell.length_c   1.000
_cell.angle_alpha   90.00
_cell.angle_beta   90.00
_cell.angle_gamma   90.00
#
_symmetry.space_group_name_H-M   'P 1'
#
loop_
_entity.id
_entity.type
_entity.pdbx_description
1 polymer ?
#
loop_
_entity_poly.entity_id
_entity_poly.type
_entity_poly.pdbx_seq_one_letter_code
_entity_poly.pdbx_strand_id
1 'polypeptide(L)'
;MVAPIFASLLSVAALLGKANGHPPAPPGSSIKETVGTWEYRGCYIDFGPRILNFRFDVPEGNTAERCTALCASHGYGLAGLEYGSECWCDNYNIYGTLPVVADGQCNFACPGDDTEWCGAGNRMVLYENTAATPPSPSSCIDWRIWTTFQNARMYAIPKSGSGSAEALYSIPSRDWVQLGGGSQVNYRLMTTCPAGCTWTDSFNIGILDNRLTSYEAKGVGVAVGGGQSFERYHPAVSNGHPGYCGKPSPLSPHGGFIGFPLLSVNGDTDSWALCPNNTASGRPDVVYSPVSGHPHYDQAQCTDVYIEIRPYIINWSNYGPQP
;
A
#
# COMPACT_ATOMS: atom_id res chain seq x y z
N MET A 1 -28.46 -13.21 -64.52
CA MET A 1 -27.06 -13.19 -64.03
C MET A 1 -27.06 -12.39 -62.74
N VAL A 2 -26.82 -13.05 -61.61
CA VAL A 2 -26.82 -12.46 -60.27
C VAL A 2 -25.36 -12.28 -59.88
N ALA A 3 -24.92 -11.05 -59.63
CA ALA A 3 -23.60 -10.76 -59.06
C ALA A 3 -23.77 -10.52 -57.55
N PRO A 4 -22.96 -11.15 -56.68
CA PRO A 4 -23.05 -10.90 -55.25
C PRO A 4 -22.26 -9.64 -54.89
N ILE A 5 -22.89 -8.73 -54.16
CA ILE A 5 -22.22 -7.61 -53.50
C ILE A 5 -21.56 -8.18 -52.25
N PHE A 6 -20.25 -8.44 -52.30
CA PHE A 6 -19.44 -8.66 -51.11
C PHE A 6 -19.14 -7.29 -50.47
N ALA A 7 -20.01 -6.85 -49.57
CA ALA A 7 -19.68 -5.77 -48.66
C ALA A 7 -18.64 -6.28 -47.64
N SER A 8 -17.46 -5.68 -47.70
CA SER A 8 -16.34 -5.88 -46.78
C SER A 8 -16.78 -5.81 -45.31
N LEU A 9 -16.54 -6.91 -44.57
CA LEU A 9 -16.68 -6.99 -43.11
C LEU A 9 -15.55 -6.29 -42.34
N LEU A 10 -14.61 -5.60 -43.00
CA LEU A 10 -13.72 -4.67 -42.32
C LEU A 10 -14.47 -3.37 -42.03
N SER A 11 -15.03 -3.23 -40.83
CA SER A 11 -14.98 -1.97 -40.05
C SER A 11 -15.75 -1.96 -38.73
N VAL A 12 -16.51 -3.00 -38.37
CA VAL A 12 -17.27 -2.93 -37.09
C VAL A 12 -16.35 -3.00 -35.86
N ALA A 13 -15.21 -3.71 -35.95
CA ALA A 13 -14.22 -3.74 -34.87
C ALA A 13 -13.52 -2.39 -34.62
N ALA A 14 -13.38 -1.55 -35.65
CA ALA A 14 -12.74 -0.23 -35.54
C ALA A 14 -13.69 0.84 -34.95
N LEU A 15 -15.01 0.58 -34.94
CA LEU A 15 -16.03 1.54 -34.48
C LEU A 15 -16.48 1.32 -33.02
N LEU A 16 -16.05 0.24 -32.37
CA LEU A 16 -16.35 -0.05 -30.96
C LEU A 16 -15.26 0.43 -29.97
N GLY A 17 -14.10 0.89 -30.45
CA GLY A 17 -12.95 1.29 -29.62
C GLY A 17 -12.89 2.75 -29.18
N LYS A 18 -13.92 3.56 -29.43
CA LYS A 18 -13.96 5.00 -29.06
C LYS A 18 -14.63 5.27 -27.70
N ALA A 19 -14.46 4.36 -26.76
CA ALA A 19 -14.72 4.64 -25.35
C ALA A 19 -13.36 4.66 -24.63
N ASN A 20 -12.86 5.87 -24.35
CA ASN A 20 -11.77 6.17 -23.41
C ASN A 20 -10.30 6.05 -23.89
N GLY A 21 -10.02 6.45 -25.14
CA GLY A 21 -8.87 7.34 -25.39
C GLY A 21 -7.44 6.76 -25.51
N HIS A 22 -7.24 5.57 -26.09
CA HIS A 22 -5.98 5.18 -26.77
C HIS A 22 -6.22 3.91 -27.61
N PRO A 23 -5.61 3.73 -28.81
CA PRO A 23 -5.83 2.52 -29.59
C PRO A 23 -5.18 1.28 -28.96
N PRO A 24 -5.83 0.10 -29.03
CA PRO A 24 -5.17 -1.18 -28.76
C PRO A 24 -3.96 -1.37 -29.68
N ALA A 25 -2.93 -2.05 -29.19
CA ALA A 25 -1.74 -2.34 -29.97
C ALA A 25 -2.05 -3.27 -31.17
N PRO A 26 -1.31 -3.12 -32.29
CA PRO A 26 -1.38 -4.05 -33.42
C PRO A 26 -1.20 -5.53 -33.01
N PRO A 27 -1.70 -6.48 -33.81
CA PRO A 27 -1.41 -7.90 -33.62
C PRO A 27 0.10 -8.17 -33.69
N GLY A 28 0.62 -8.93 -32.73
CA GLY A 28 2.05 -9.25 -32.62
C GLY A 28 2.82 -8.33 -31.68
N SER A 29 2.22 -7.22 -31.21
CA SER A 29 2.78 -6.42 -30.14
C SER A 29 2.79 -7.16 -28.80
N SER A 30 3.73 -6.83 -27.91
CA SER A 30 3.90 -7.53 -26.63
C SER A 30 4.54 -6.65 -25.55
N ILE A 31 4.57 -7.15 -24.32
CA ILE A 31 5.40 -6.57 -23.25
C ILE A 31 6.87 -6.71 -23.62
N LYS A 32 7.64 -5.65 -23.39
CA LYS A 32 9.08 -5.71 -23.48
C LYS A 32 9.64 -6.33 -22.20
N GLU A 33 10.01 -7.60 -22.20
CA GLU A 33 10.42 -8.30 -20.96
C GLU A 33 11.66 -7.70 -20.28
N THR A 34 12.59 -7.14 -21.05
CA THR A 34 13.85 -6.57 -20.54
C THR A 34 14.29 -5.35 -21.33
N VAL A 35 14.77 -4.34 -20.62
CA VAL A 35 15.37 -3.11 -21.15
C VAL A 35 16.66 -2.79 -20.41
N GLY A 36 17.80 -3.20 -20.95
CA GLY A 36 19.08 -3.05 -20.25
C GLY A 36 19.06 -3.78 -18.90
N THR A 37 19.17 -3.03 -17.79
CA THR A 37 19.08 -3.56 -16.41
C THR A 37 17.65 -3.55 -15.84
N TRP A 38 16.66 -3.14 -16.63
CA TRP A 38 15.26 -3.10 -16.21
C TRP A 38 14.55 -4.39 -16.60
N GLU A 39 13.89 -5.00 -15.63
CA GLU A 39 13.12 -6.24 -15.80
C GLU A 39 11.63 -5.97 -15.58
N TYR A 40 10.79 -6.56 -16.43
CA TYR A 40 9.35 -6.54 -16.25
C TYR A 40 8.95 -7.28 -14.97
N ARG A 41 7.99 -6.71 -14.22
CA ARG A 41 7.49 -7.25 -12.94
C ARG A 41 6.01 -7.59 -12.93
N GLY A 42 5.28 -7.23 -13.98
CA GLY A 42 3.87 -7.57 -14.12
C GLY A 42 2.98 -6.41 -14.61
N CYS A 43 1.77 -6.80 -15.00
CA CYS A 43 0.69 -5.90 -15.39
C CYS A 43 -0.22 -5.74 -14.16
N TYR A 44 -0.22 -4.56 -13.58
CA TYR A 44 -0.87 -4.31 -12.30
C TYR A 44 -2.13 -3.46 -12.47
N ILE A 45 -3.13 -3.70 -11.62
CA ILE A 45 -4.27 -2.78 -11.49
C ILE A 45 -3.81 -1.52 -10.76
N ASP A 46 -3.85 -0.37 -11.43
CA ASP A 46 -3.58 0.94 -10.86
C ASP A 46 -4.87 1.75 -10.67
N PHE A 47 -5.76 1.25 -9.82
CA PHE A 47 -7.07 1.85 -9.55
C PHE A 47 -7.26 2.13 -8.06
N GLY A 48 -7.54 3.39 -7.71
CA GLY A 48 -7.58 3.84 -6.31
C GLY A 48 -6.26 4.53 -5.94
N PRO A 49 -5.49 4.02 -4.96
CA PRO A 49 -4.24 4.64 -4.58
C PRO A 49 -3.12 4.21 -5.56
N ARG A 50 -2.38 5.20 -6.10
CA ARG A 50 -1.45 4.99 -7.22
C ARG A 50 -0.30 4.05 -6.84
N ILE A 51 0.03 3.12 -7.74
CA ILE A 51 1.16 2.17 -7.54
C ILE A 51 2.48 2.95 -7.40
N LEU A 52 2.75 3.82 -8.37
CA LEU A 52 3.88 4.74 -8.39
C LEU A 52 3.35 6.17 -8.35
N ASN A 53 4.02 7.07 -7.62
CA ASN A 53 3.47 8.40 -7.34
C ASN A 53 3.98 9.52 -8.26
N PHE A 54 5.11 9.34 -8.94
CA PHE A 54 5.75 10.42 -9.69
C PHE A 54 5.53 10.26 -11.18
N ARG A 55 4.54 10.98 -11.73
CA ARG A 55 4.27 11.01 -13.16
C ARG A 55 5.21 11.98 -13.87
N PHE A 56 5.68 11.55 -15.03
CA PHE A 56 6.41 12.35 -16.00
C PHE A 56 5.80 12.18 -17.40
N ASP A 57 5.94 13.21 -18.21
CA ASP A 57 5.57 13.16 -19.63
C ASP A 57 6.78 12.73 -20.47
N VAL A 58 6.54 11.93 -21.51
CA VAL A 58 7.56 11.53 -22.49
C VAL A 58 7.23 12.20 -23.83
N PRO A 59 7.82 13.37 -24.14
CA PRO A 59 7.39 14.20 -25.27
C PRO A 59 7.47 13.50 -26.64
N GLU A 60 8.46 12.63 -26.83
CA GLU A 60 8.66 11.89 -28.08
C GLU A 60 7.68 10.72 -28.25
N GLY A 61 6.83 10.46 -27.25
CA GLY A 61 5.97 9.29 -27.14
C GLY A 61 6.59 8.22 -26.23
N ASN A 62 5.76 7.54 -25.46
CA ASN A 62 6.21 6.54 -24.49
C ASN A 62 6.70 5.25 -25.19
N THR A 63 7.72 4.60 -24.62
CA THR A 63 8.15 3.20 -24.86
C THR A 63 8.77 2.66 -23.56
N ALA A 64 8.98 1.35 -23.45
CA ALA A 64 9.63 0.78 -22.28
C ALA A 64 11.03 1.39 -22.06
N GLU A 65 11.82 1.59 -23.12
CA GLU A 65 13.14 2.24 -23.09
C GLU A 65 13.07 3.68 -22.60
N ARG A 66 12.14 4.48 -23.15
CA ARG A 66 12.08 5.90 -22.82
C ARG A 66 11.63 6.12 -21.39
N CYS A 67 10.62 5.37 -20.93
CA CYS A 67 10.14 5.51 -19.57
C CYS A 67 11.19 5.06 -18.54
N THR A 68 11.80 3.89 -18.75
CA THR A 68 12.85 3.38 -17.84
C THR A 68 14.08 4.28 -17.82
N ALA A 69 14.51 4.81 -18.97
CA ALA A 69 15.60 5.79 -19.03
C ALA A 69 15.26 7.10 -18.31
N LEU A 70 14.02 7.59 -18.46
CA LEU A 70 13.54 8.77 -17.76
C LEU A 70 13.58 8.54 -16.24
N CYS A 71 12.98 7.46 -15.76
CA CYS A 71 12.99 7.14 -14.33
C CYS A 71 14.40 6.97 -13.77
N ALA A 72 15.30 6.30 -14.51
CA ALA A 72 16.71 6.18 -14.14
C ALA A 72 17.38 7.57 -14.01
N SER A 73 17.12 8.48 -14.95
CA SER A 73 17.72 9.83 -14.96
C SER A 73 17.27 10.69 -13.78
N HIS A 74 16.09 10.39 -13.23
CA HIS A 74 15.56 11.01 -12.02
C HIS A 74 15.91 10.25 -10.72
N GLY A 75 16.73 9.19 -10.80
CA GLY A 75 17.18 8.42 -9.64
C GLY A 75 16.14 7.44 -9.09
N TYR A 76 15.19 7.01 -9.92
CA TYR A 76 14.17 6.03 -9.55
C TYR A 76 14.56 4.61 -10.00
N GLY A 77 14.30 3.62 -9.15
CA GLY A 77 14.48 2.20 -9.42
C GLY A 77 13.23 1.47 -9.92
N LEU A 78 12.06 2.13 -9.89
CA LEU A 78 10.81 1.62 -10.48
C LEU A 78 10.34 2.55 -11.60
N ALA A 79 9.82 1.94 -12.67
CA ALA A 79 9.22 2.61 -13.80
C ALA A 79 7.90 1.92 -14.16
N GLY A 80 6.89 2.69 -14.53
CA GLY A 80 5.54 2.21 -14.82
C GLY A 80 4.98 2.88 -16.07
N LEU A 81 4.52 2.09 -17.02
CA LEU A 81 3.84 2.60 -18.21
C LEU A 81 2.33 2.39 -18.07
N GLU A 82 1.58 3.47 -18.23
CA GLU A 82 0.12 3.44 -18.13
C GLU A 82 -0.53 4.29 -19.23
N TYR A 83 -1.77 3.91 -19.59
CA TYR A 83 -2.61 4.67 -20.50
C TYR A 83 -1.95 4.98 -21.86
N GLY A 84 -1.03 4.12 -22.29
CA GLY A 84 -0.25 4.27 -23.52
C GLY A 84 0.84 5.34 -23.44
N SER A 85 0.57 6.47 -22.80
CA SER A 85 1.38 7.69 -22.89
C SER A 85 2.04 8.13 -21.59
N GLU A 86 1.66 7.56 -20.45
CA GLU A 86 2.13 8.02 -19.14
C GLU A 86 3.34 7.21 -18.68
N CYS A 87 4.35 7.92 -18.15
CA CYS A 87 5.47 7.31 -17.47
C CYS A 87 5.44 7.67 -16.00
N TRP A 88 5.48 6.66 -15.15
CA TRP A 88 5.43 6.80 -13.69
C TRP A 88 6.70 6.24 -13.08
N CYS A 89 7.25 6.93 -12.10
CA CYS A 89 8.45 6.52 -11.41
C CYS A 89 8.20 6.47 -9.90
N ASP A 90 8.95 5.62 -9.20
CA ASP A 90 9.06 5.64 -7.74
C ASP A 90 10.31 4.88 -7.31
N ASN A 91 10.62 4.91 -6.03
CA ASN A 91 11.66 4.08 -5.43
C ASN A 91 11.10 2.99 -4.52
N TYR A 92 9.81 3.03 -4.20
CA TYR A 92 9.20 1.98 -3.41
C TYR A 92 7.72 1.84 -3.71
N ASN A 93 7.26 0.62 -3.93
CA ASN A 93 5.85 0.28 -4.05
C ASN A 93 5.35 -0.32 -2.73
N ILE A 94 4.48 0.42 -2.05
CA ILE A 94 3.98 0.12 -0.70
C ILE A 94 2.91 -0.96 -0.63
N TYR A 95 2.43 -1.49 -1.75
CA TYR A 95 1.27 -2.37 -1.77
C TYR A 95 1.63 -3.86 -1.82
N GLY A 96 2.92 -4.19 -1.70
CA GLY A 96 3.42 -5.56 -1.61
C GLY A 96 2.90 -6.47 -2.72
N THR A 97 1.81 -7.18 -2.43
CA THR A 97 1.09 -8.09 -3.33
C THR A 97 0.02 -7.35 -4.14
N LEU A 98 0.41 -6.39 -4.97
CA LEU A 98 -0.56 -5.75 -5.86
C LEU A 98 -1.28 -6.80 -6.74
N PRO A 99 -2.55 -6.59 -7.10
CA PRO A 99 -3.24 -7.49 -8.02
C PRO A 99 -2.58 -7.41 -9.40
N VAL A 100 -1.80 -8.44 -9.71
CA VAL A 100 -1.30 -8.72 -11.05
C VAL A 100 -2.47 -9.29 -11.86
N VAL A 101 -2.71 -8.74 -13.03
CA VAL A 101 -3.65 -9.27 -14.02
C VAL A 101 -2.88 -9.84 -15.20
N ALA A 102 -3.57 -10.52 -16.10
CA ALA A 102 -2.95 -11.01 -17.33
C ALA A 102 -2.40 -9.85 -18.16
N ASP A 103 -1.21 -10.03 -18.74
CA ASP A 103 -0.49 -9.01 -19.53
C ASP A 103 -1.33 -8.40 -20.64
N GLY A 104 -2.24 -9.17 -21.24
CA GLY A 104 -3.16 -8.70 -22.27
C GLY A 104 -4.15 -7.62 -21.81
N GLN A 105 -4.25 -7.32 -20.51
CA GLN A 105 -4.98 -6.16 -20.00
C GLN A 105 -4.15 -4.86 -20.05
N CYS A 106 -2.85 -4.93 -20.30
CA CYS A 106 -1.93 -3.81 -20.46
C CYS A 106 -1.61 -3.55 -21.94
N ASN A 107 -2.59 -3.65 -22.83
CA ASN A 107 -2.39 -3.81 -24.28
C ASN A 107 -2.53 -2.53 -25.13
N PHE A 108 -2.42 -1.34 -24.53
CA PHE A 108 -2.37 -0.09 -25.30
C PHE A 108 -1.02 0.00 -26.02
N ALA A 109 -1.04 0.38 -27.30
CA ALA A 109 0.20 0.54 -28.07
C ALA A 109 1.03 1.70 -27.50
N CYS A 110 2.33 1.51 -27.38
CA CYS A 110 3.24 2.59 -27.05
C CYS A 110 3.30 3.62 -28.21
N PRO A 111 3.09 4.93 -27.97
CA PRO A 111 3.15 5.95 -29.01
C PRO A 111 4.51 6.07 -29.70
N GLY A 112 5.59 5.70 -29.00
CA GLY A 112 6.95 5.72 -29.54
C GLY A 112 7.34 4.46 -30.31
N ASP A 113 6.63 3.35 -30.12
CA ASP A 113 6.83 2.06 -30.80
C ASP A 113 5.57 1.18 -30.64
N ASP A 114 4.75 1.08 -31.68
CA ASP A 114 3.48 0.35 -31.59
C ASP A 114 3.65 -1.18 -31.48
N THR A 115 4.87 -1.70 -31.57
CA THR A 115 5.17 -3.12 -31.30
C THR A 115 5.25 -3.44 -29.80
N GLU A 116 5.21 -2.42 -28.93
CA GLU A 116 5.26 -2.56 -27.48
C GLU A 116 3.92 -2.24 -26.80
N TRP A 117 3.69 -2.84 -25.64
CA TRP A 117 2.56 -2.61 -24.76
C TRP A 117 2.89 -1.62 -23.64
N CYS A 118 2.09 -0.55 -23.52
CA CYS A 118 2.28 0.58 -22.60
C CYS A 118 1.11 0.73 -21.60
N GLY A 119 0.66 -0.39 -21.04
CA GLY A 119 -0.41 -0.38 -20.03
C GLY A 119 -1.80 -0.28 -20.64
N ALA A 120 -2.77 0.18 -19.85
CA ALA A 120 -4.12 0.55 -20.29
C ALA A 120 -4.75 1.48 -19.25
N GLY A 121 -6.04 1.80 -19.37
CA GLY A 121 -6.75 2.54 -18.30
C GLY A 121 -6.72 1.78 -16.97
N ASN A 122 -6.13 2.38 -15.93
CA ASN A 122 -5.95 1.78 -14.61
C ASN A 122 -5.15 0.47 -14.64
N ARG A 123 -4.22 0.36 -15.59
CA ARG A 123 -3.37 -0.82 -15.81
C ARG A 123 -1.95 -0.38 -16.10
N MET A 124 -1.03 -0.75 -15.22
CA MET A 124 0.37 -0.35 -15.29
C MET A 124 1.27 -1.53 -15.62
N VAL A 125 2.10 -1.38 -16.64
CA VAL A 125 3.25 -2.26 -16.90
C VAL A 125 4.38 -1.79 -16.00
N LEU A 126 4.78 -2.60 -15.01
CA LEU A 126 5.81 -2.23 -14.05
C LEU A 126 7.17 -2.84 -14.42
N TYR A 127 8.21 -2.03 -14.31
CA TYR A 127 9.61 -2.42 -14.44
C TYR A 127 10.39 -2.09 -13.17
N GLU A 128 11.34 -2.94 -12.84
CA GLU A 128 12.31 -2.75 -11.76
C GLU A 128 13.73 -2.74 -12.32
N ASN A 129 14.53 -1.76 -11.91
CA ASN A 129 15.94 -1.68 -12.26
C ASN A 129 16.77 -2.54 -11.31
N THR A 130 17.23 -3.69 -11.79
CA THR A 130 18.00 -4.65 -10.98
C THR A 130 19.40 -4.15 -10.60
N ALA A 131 19.87 -3.08 -11.24
CA ALA A 131 21.13 -2.41 -10.89
C ALA A 131 20.94 -1.22 -9.92
N ALA A 132 19.70 -0.80 -9.64
CA ALA A 132 19.43 0.29 -8.72
C ALA A 132 19.51 -0.18 -7.26
N THR A 133 19.88 0.74 -6.35
CA THR A 133 19.86 0.46 -4.91
C THR A 133 18.45 0.74 -4.37
N PRO A 134 17.80 -0.24 -3.71
CA PRO A 134 16.48 -0.03 -3.11
C PRO A 134 16.57 0.94 -1.92
N PRO A 135 15.45 1.57 -1.54
CA PRO A 135 15.39 2.38 -0.33
C PRO A 135 15.81 1.61 0.91
N SER A 136 16.54 2.29 1.79
CA SER A 136 17.04 1.65 3.00
C SER A 136 15.89 1.32 3.96
N PRO A 137 15.82 0.10 4.50
CA PRO A 137 14.92 -0.25 5.60
C PRO A 137 15.14 0.57 6.88
N SER A 138 16.27 1.29 6.98
CA SER A 138 16.56 2.18 8.10
C SER A 138 15.92 3.57 7.96
N SER A 139 15.46 3.95 6.76
CA SER A 139 14.95 5.29 6.45
C SER A 139 13.42 5.29 6.34
N CYS A 140 12.80 6.38 6.78
CA CYS A 140 11.36 6.58 6.61
C CYS A 140 11.01 6.80 5.13
N ILE A 141 9.85 6.31 4.71
CA ILE A 141 9.24 6.63 3.41
C ILE A 141 8.57 8.01 3.55
N ASP A 142 9.35 9.07 3.31
CA ASP A 142 8.92 10.47 3.46
C ASP A 142 8.75 11.20 2.11
N TRP A 143 9.28 10.65 1.03
CA TRP A 143 9.18 11.21 -0.32
C TRP A 143 7.79 11.03 -0.95
N ARG A 144 6.94 10.16 -0.37
CA ARG A 144 5.55 10.02 -0.81
C ARG A 144 4.66 11.04 -0.08
N ILE A 145 3.57 11.46 -0.73
CA ILE A 145 2.62 12.47 -0.20
C ILE A 145 2.15 12.07 1.21
N TRP A 146 1.94 13.05 2.10
CA TRP A 146 1.44 12.88 3.48
C TRP A 146 0.17 12.02 3.61
N THR A 147 -0.56 11.81 2.51
CA THR A 147 -1.78 11.00 2.45
C THR A 147 -1.53 9.49 2.32
N THR A 148 -0.31 9.09 1.98
CA THR A 148 0.06 7.70 1.66
C THR A 148 -0.25 6.72 2.78
N PHE A 149 -0.09 7.16 4.03
CA PHE A 149 -0.38 6.36 5.20
C PHE A 149 -1.63 6.82 5.95
N GLN A 150 -2.50 7.67 5.39
CA GLN A 150 -3.68 8.16 6.13
C GLN A 150 -4.73 7.08 6.38
N ASN A 151 -4.93 6.17 5.42
CA ASN A 151 -5.93 5.11 5.49
C ASN A 151 -5.24 3.76 5.34
N ALA A 152 -4.71 3.22 6.44
CA ALA A 152 -4.07 1.92 6.45
C ALA A 152 -4.72 0.96 7.45
N ARG A 153 -4.58 -0.32 7.14
CA ARG A 153 -4.81 -1.43 8.06
C ARG A 153 -3.47 -1.90 8.58
N MET A 154 -3.37 -2.03 9.89
CA MET A 154 -2.17 -2.55 10.52
C MET A 154 -2.32 -4.04 10.75
N TYR A 155 -1.24 -4.79 10.53
CA TYR A 155 -1.18 -6.23 10.78
C TYR A 155 0.03 -6.55 11.65
N ALA A 156 -0.15 -7.44 12.61
CA ALA A 156 0.97 -8.03 13.34
C ALA A 156 1.45 -9.29 12.59
N ILE A 157 2.73 -9.30 12.22
CA ILE A 157 3.38 -10.39 11.49
C ILE A 157 4.38 -11.06 12.42
N PRO A 158 4.17 -12.33 12.82
CA PRO A 158 5.13 -13.06 13.65
C PRO A 158 6.52 -13.08 13.02
N LYS A 159 7.56 -12.77 13.80
CA LYS A 159 8.95 -12.82 13.30
C LYS A 159 9.48 -14.24 13.15
N SER A 160 8.95 -15.15 13.94
CA SER A 160 9.32 -16.56 13.95
C SER A 160 8.09 -17.45 13.82
N GLY A 161 8.25 -18.57 13.11
CA GLY A 161 7.19 -19.55 12.88
C GLY A 161 6.33 -19.27 11.64
N SER A 162 5.38 -20.17 11.36
CA SER A 162 4.47 -20.08 10.22
C SER A 162 3.15 -19.37 10.55
N GLY A 163 3.16 -18.46 11.53
CA GLY A 163 1.96 -17.75 11.97
C GLY A 163 1.43 -16.83 10.88
N SER A 164 0.11 -16.79 10.70
CA SER A 164 -0.54 -15.87 9.76
C SER A 164 -0.54 -14.44 10.30
N ALA A 165 -0.49 -13.46 9.40
CA ALA A 165 -0.70 -12.06 9.72
C ALA A 165 -2.02 -11.84 10.48
N GLU A 166 -1.97 -11.20 11.65
CA GLU A 166 -3.16 -10.88 12.45
C GLU A 166 -3.57 -9.42 12.26
N ALA A 167 -4.84 -9.17 11.96
CA ALA A 167 -5.35 -7.82 11.82
C ALA A 167 -5.40 -7.10 13.18
N LEU A 168 -4.95 -5.84 13.19
CA LEU A 168 -4.99 -4.99 14.37
C LEU A 168 -6.20 -4.07 14.37
N TYR A 169 -6.79 -3.92 15.55
CA TYR A 169 -7.99 -3.13 15.81
C TYR A 169 -7.70 -2.09 16.86
N SER A 170 -8.35 -0.92 16.71
CA SER A 170 -8.40 0.09 17.76
C SER A 170 -9.66 -0.12 18.59
N ILE A 171 -9.53 -0.72 19.77
CA ILE A 171 -10.66 -0.97 20.66
C ILE A 171 -10.74 0.09 21.78
N PRO A 172 -11.93 0.55 22.18
CA PRO A 172 -12.08 1.36 23.38
C PRO A 172 -11.64 0.59 24.63
N SER A 173 -10.90 1.25 25.51
CA SER A 173 -10.56 0.74 26.86
C SER A 173 -11.64 1.05 27.90
N ARG A 174 -12.63 1.89 27.55
CA ARG A 174 -13.76 2.30 28.40
C ARG A 174 -15.04 2.37 27.57
N ASP A 175 -16.17 2.15 28.23
CA ASP A 175 -17.49 2.22 27.61
C ASP A 175 -17.82 3.64 27.13
N TRP A 176 -18.40 3.72 25.93
CA TRP A 176 -18.83 4.97 25.31
C TRP A 176 -20.02 5.55 26.07
N VAL A 177 -19.76 6.45 27.02
CA VAL A 177 -20.81 7.33 27.54
C VAL A 177 -20.94 8.50 26.56
N GLN A 178 -22.14 8.66 26.01
CA GLN A 178 -22.50 9.71 25.04
C GLN A 178 -21.99 11.07 25.53
N LEU A 179 -21.37 11.84 24.61
CA LEU A 179 -20.75 13.16 24.83
C LEU A 179 -21.79 14.20 25.27
N GLY A 180 -22.28 14.07 26.51
CA GLY A 180 -23.17 14.99 27.18
C GLY A 180 -22.41 15.73 28.27
N GLY A 181 -21.61 16.73 27.89
CA GLY A 181 -21.25 17.84 28.78
C GLY A 181 -20.10 17.66 29.79
N GLY A 182 -19.14 16.74 29.57
CA GLY A 182 -17.94 16.63 30.41
C GLY A 182 -16.65 16.39 29.62
N SER A 183 -15.52 16.92 30.12
CA SER A 183 -14.17 16.72 29.57
C SER A 183 -13.63 15.29 29.83
N GLN A 184 -14.28 14.27 29.28
CA GLN A 184 -13.80 12.90 29.41
C GLN A 184 -12.74 12.57 28.35
N VAL A 185 -11.61 12.05 28.81
CA VAL A 185 -10.56 11.46 27.98
C VAL A 185 -10.87 9.98 27.79
N ASN A 186 -10.99 9.54 26.53
CA ASN A 186 -11.20 8.14 26.18
C ASN A 186 -9.95 7.56 25.54
N TYR A 187 -9.53 6.37 25.96
CA TYR A 187 -8.38 5.69 25.37
C TYR A 187 -8.84 4.54 24.49
N ARG A 188 -8.16 4.36 23.36
CA ARG A 188 -8.27 3.18 22.51
C ARG A 188 -6.93 2.46 22.46
N LEU A 189 -6.94 1.13 22.51
CA LEU A 189 -5.74 0.30 22.46
C LEU A 189 -5.66 -0.41 21.11
N MET A 190 -4.45 -0.51 20.57
CA MET A 190 -4.18 -1.35 19.40
C MET A 190 -3.97 -2.80 19.85
N THR A 191 -4.81 -3.69 19.34
CA THR A 191 -4.91 -5.09 19.80
C THR A 191 -5.25 -6.00 18.63
N THR A 192 -5.02 -7.31 18.77
CA THR A 192 -5.69 -8.30 17.90
C THR A 192 -7.03 -8.69 18.52
N CYS A 193 -7.96 -9.17 17.68
CA CYS A 193 -9.21 -9.73 18.16
C CYS A 193 -9.47 -11.11 17.53
N PRO A 194 -9.03 -12.19 18.20
CA PRO A 194 -9.44 -13.53 17.81
C PRO A 194 -10.89 -13.77 18.26
N ALA A 195 -11.78 -13.98 17.29
CA ALA A 195 -13.19 -14.36 17.42
C ALA A 195 -14.15 -13.33 18.11
N GLY A 196 -14.96 -12.64 17.29
CA GLY A 196 -16.26 -12.10 17.75
C GLY A 196 -16.28 -10.70 18.37
N CYS A 197 -15.26 -9.86 18.18
CA CYS A 197 -15.38 -8.46 18.57
C CYS A 197 -16.49 -7.77 17.77
N THR A 198 -17.44 -7.16 18.49
CA THR A 198 -18.45 -6.26 17.94
C THR A 198 -17.89 -4.88 17.58
N TRP A 199 -16.62 -4.63 17.90
CA TRP A 199 -15.93 -3.34 17.77
C TRP A 199 -15.15 -3.30 16.45
N THR A 200 -15.53 -2.42 15.51
CA THR A 200 -14.92 -2.41 14.16
C THR A 200 -14.58 -1.00 13.66
N ASP A 201 -13.49 -0.43 14.17
CA ASP A 201 -12.77 0.67 13.50
C ASP A 201 -11.49 0.13 12.83
N SER A 202 -11.63 -0.95 12.04
CA SER A 202 -10.51 -1.54 11.29
C SER A 202 -10.08 -0.73 10.06
N PHE A 203 -10.66 0.45 9.83
CA PHE A 203 -10.53 1.14 8.55
C PHE A 203 -9.52 2.30 8.57
N ASN A 204 -9.21 2.87 9.74
CA ASN A 204 -8.56 4.18 9.80
C ASN A 204 -7.44 4.20 10.85
N ILE A 205 -6.38 3.40 10.71
CA ILE A 205 -5.12 3.66 11.41
C ILE A 205 -4.17 4.26 10.39
N GLY A 206 -3.72 5.48 10.64
CA GLY A 206 -2.85 6.19 9.70
C GLY A 206 -1.61 6.78 10.34
N ILE A 207 -0.64 7.17 9.52
CA ILE A 207 0.54 7.92 9.92
C ILE A 207 0.51 9.26 9.18
N LEU A 208 0.24 10.34 9.91
CA LEU A 208 0.17 11.70 9.37
C LEU A 208 1.16 12.59 10.10
N ASP A 209 2.04 13.28 9.37
CA ASP A 209 3.09 14.15 9.93
C ASP A 209 3.90 13.47 11.04
N ASN A 210 4.29 12.22 10.78
CA ASN A 210 4.99 11.33 11.71
C ASN A 210 4.24 11.01 13.01
N ARG A 211 2.90 11.08 12.99
CA ARG A 211 2.02 10.73 14.11
C ARG A 211 1.12 9.57 13.71
N LEU A 212 1.11 8.49 14.50
CA LEU A 212 0.11 7.44 14.37
C LEU A 212 -1.24 8.01 14.81
N THR A 213 -2.28 7.90 14.00
CA THR A 213 -3.61 8.44 14.26
C THR A 213 -4.66 7.36 14.05
N SER A 214 -5.77 7.44 14.77
CA SER A 214 -6.97 6.69 14.42
C SER A 214 -8.19 7.61 14.27
N TYR A 215 -9.30 7.10 13.75
CA TYR A 215 -10.50 7.93 13.51
C TYR A 215 -10.89 8.73 14.76
N GLU A 216 -10.86 10.07 14.65
CA GLU A 216 -11.13 11.02 15.73
C GLU A 216 -10.23 10.90 16.98
N ALA A 217 -9.06 10.25 16.87
CA ALA A 217 -8.12 10.07 17.96
C ALA A 217 -6.69 10.43 17.57
N LYS A 218 -5.95 10.95 18.54
CA LYS A 218 -4.50 11.21 18.42
C LYS A 218 -3.73 10.02 18.98
N GLY A 219 -2.65 9.62 18.32
CA GLY A 219 -1.72 8.65 18.89
C GLY A 219 -0.94 9.25 20.05
N VAL A 220 -0.80 8.46 21.11
CA VAL A 220 0.09 8.76 22.22
C VAL A 220 1.40 8.05 21.99
N GLY A 221 2.49 8.60 22.53
CA GLY A 221 3.81 8.01 22.43
C GLY A 221 3.86 6.64 23.07
N VAL A 222 4.81 5.85 22.60
CA VAL A 222 5.00 4.49 23.04
C VAL A 222 5.89 4.47 24.28
N ALA A 223 5.49 3.71 25.30
CA ALA A 223 6.32 3.43 26.45
C ALA A 223 6.88 2.00 26.33
N VAL A 224 8.13 1.80 26.74
CA VAL A 224 8.72 0.46 26.90
C VAL A 224 7.87 -0.36 27.87
N GLY A 225 7.45 -1.54 27.46
CA GLY A 225 6.48 -2.39 28.17
C GLY A 225 5.03 -1.91 28.09
N GLY A 226 4.78 -0.74 27.52
CA GLY A 226 3.44 -0.18 27.35
C GLY A 226 2.76 -0.65 26.06
N GLY A 227 1.43 -0.75 26.11
CA GLY A 227 0.63 -0.98 24.91
C GLY A 227 0.50 0.28 24.04
N GLN A 228 0.37 0.11 22.73
CA GLN A 228 0.07 1.23 21.84
C GLN A 228 -1.35 1.74 22.10
N SER A 229 -1.47 3.04 22.40
CA SER A 229 -2.74 3.68 22.73
C SER A 229 -3.01 4.93 21.89
N PHE A 230 -4.29 5.27 21.80
CA PHE A 230 -4.82 6.47 21.19
C PHE A 230 -5.72 7.17 22.19
N GLU A 231 -5.63 8.49 22.24
CA GLU A 231 -6.46 9.31 23.10
C GLU A 231 -7.48 10.06 22.25
N ARG A 232 -8.76 9.98 22.61
CA ARG A 232 -9.83 10.81 22.06
C ARG A 232 -10.22 11.85 23.09
N TYR A 233 -10.08 13.13 22.71
CA TYR A 233 -10.42 14.29 23.51
C TYR A 233 -11.05 15.37 22.64
N HIS A 234 -12.05 16.10 23.17
CA HIS A 234 -12.70 17.21 22.48
C HIS A 234 -12.71 18.49 23.36
N PRO A 235 -12.34 19.67 22.82
CA PRO A 235 -11.75 19.88 21.50
C PRO A 235 -10.32 19.33 21.44
N ALA A 236 -9.84 18.90 20.27
CA ALA A 236 -8.49 18.36 20.14
C ALA A 236 -7.45 19.47 20.38
N VAL A 237 -6.81 19.49 21.56
CA VAL A 237 -5.90 20.58 22.00
C VAL A 237 -4.43 20.17 22.12
N SER A 238 -4.03 18.94 21.75
CA SER A 238 -2.63 18.51 21.87
C SER A 238 -2.11 17.80 20.63
N ASN A 239 -0.81 17.98 20.38
CA ASN A 239 -0.07 17.25 19.35
C ASN A 239 0.16 15.80 19.83
N GLY A 240 -0.09 14.82 18.95
CA GLY A 240 0.29 13.42 19.19
C GLY A 240 1.81 13.22 19.19
N HIS A 241 2.27 11.99 19.47
CA HIS A 241 3.71 11.68 19.51
C HIS A 241 4.34 11.70 18.10
N PRO A 242 5.34 12.56 17.86
CA PRO A 242 6.10 12.53 16.62
C PRO A 242 7.13 11.39 16.64
N GLY A 243 7.41 10.80 15.49
CA GLY A 243 8.45 9.76 15.34
C GLY A 243 7.94 8.43 14.84
N TYR A 244 6.66 8.35 14.44
CA TYR A 244 6.14 7.24 13.67
C TYR A 244 6.44 7.44 12.19
N CYS A 245 6.81 6.39 11.49
CA CYS A 245 6.85 6.40 10.02
C CYS A 245 6.74 4.98 9.46
N GLY A 246 6.39 4.87 8.18
CA GLY A 246 6.55 3.62 7.45
C GLY A 246 7.98 3.49 6.94
N LYS A 247 8.59 2.31 7.08
CA LYS A 247 9.90 1.99 6.50
C LYS A 247 9.79 0.82 5.53
N PRO A 248 10.66 0.72 4.51
CA PRO A 248 10.69 -0.44 3.62
C PRO A 248 10.81 -1.74 4.43
N SER A 249 9.98 -2.73 4.10
CA SER A 249 10.07 -4.03 4.75
C SER A 249 11.25 -4.83 4.19
N PRO A 250 12.24 -5.23 5.03
CA PRO A 250 13.30 -6.14 4.61
C PRO A 250 12.79 -7.57 4.38
N LEU A 251 11.53 -7.84 4.73
CA LEU A 251 10.92 -9.17 4.66
C LEU A 251 10.16 -9.39 3.36
N SER A 252 10.13 -8.40 2.47
CA SER A 252 9.31 -8.52 1.27
C SER A 252 9.80 -9.66 0.37
N PRO A 253 8.91 -10.57 -0.06
CA PRO A 253 9.28 -11.62 -1.01
C PRO A 253 9.52 -11.08 -2.43
N HIS A 254 9.21 -9.80 -2.68
CA HIS A 254 9.34 -9.14 -3.98
C HIS A 254 10.60 -8.28 -4.11
N GLY A 255 11.54 -8.40 -3.15
CA GLY A 255 12.77 -7.61 -3.13
C GLY A 255 12.61 -6.26 -2.43
N GLY A 256 13.66 -5.43 -2.51
CA GLY A 256 13.75 -4.18 -1.73
C GLY A 256 12.90 -3.02 -2.25
N PHE A 257 12.37 -3.11 -3.48
CA PHE A 257 11.59 -2.05 -4.11
C PHE A 257 10.08 -2.18 -3.89
N ILE A 258 9.59 -3.37 -3.54
CA ILE A 258 8.15 -3.68 -3.50
C ILE A 258 7.88 -4.36 -2.17
N GLY A 259 6.91 -3.91 -1.39
CA GLY A 259 6.56 -4.53 -0.11
C GLY A 259 5.58 -3.67 0.70
N PHE A 260 4.85 -4.28 1.61
CA PHE A 260 4.12 -3.50 2.61
C PHE A 260 5.11 -2.90 3.60
N PRO A 261 5.07 -1.59 3.90
CA PRO A 261 5.97 -0.96 4.86
C PRO A 261 5.78 -1.50 6.28
N LEU A 262 6.82 -1.41 7.09
CA LEU A 262 6.75 -1.67 8.53
C LEU A 262 6.59 -0.37 9.31
N LEU A 263 5.75 -0.37 10.34
CA LEU A 263 5.59 0.73 11.27
C LEU A 263 6.84 0.82 12.14
N SER A 264 7.53 1.94 12.00
CA SER A 264 8.60 2.34 12.88
C SER A 264 8.09 3.31 13.94
N VAL A 265 8.63 3.22 15.15
CA VAL A 265 8.58 4.28 16.14
C VAL A 265 9.99 4.59 16.63
N ASN A 266 10.35 5.87 16.67
CA ASN A 266 11.68 6.34 17.11
C ASN A 266 12.85 5.68 16.36
N GLY A 267 12.64 5.31 15.09
CA GLY A 267 13.66 4.72 14.24
C GLY A 267 13.72 3.19 14.26
N ASP A 268 12.99 2.53 15.16
CA ASP A 268 12.97 1.08 15.28
C ASP A 268 11.66 0.49 14.73
N THR A 269 11.74 -0.64 14.03
CA THR A 269 10.61 -1.40 13.48
C THR A 269 10.46 -2.76 14.17
N ASP A 270 11.39 -3.13 15.04
CA ASP A 270 11.61 -4.51 15.47
C ASP A 270 11.43 -4.71 16.98
N SER A 271 11.01 -3.71 17.76
CA SER A 271 10.71 -3.93 19.19
C SER A 271 9.24 -4.27 19.47
N TRP A 272 8.42 -4.60 18.48
CA TRP A 272 7.00 -4.91 18.71
C TRP A 272 6.76 -6.37 19.11
N ALA A 273 5.76 -6.58 19.98
CA ALA A 273 5.27 -7.90 20.34
C ALA A 273 3.74 -7.90 20.53
N LEU A 274 3.13 -9.07 20.35
CA LEU A 274 1.78 -9.35 20.80
C LEU A 274 1.83 -10.06 22.14
N CYS A 275 1.24 -9.46 23.16
CA CYS A 275 1.25 -10.00 24.52
C CYS A 275 -0.19 -10.30 24.98
N PRO A 276 -0.52 -11.54 25.37
CA PRO A 276 -1.81 -11.85 25.97
C PRO A 276 -2.03 -11.06 27.27
N ASN A 277 -3.08 -10.24 27.30
CA ASN A 277 -3.39 -9.41 28.46
C ASN A 277 -4.13 -10.22 29.54
N ASN A 278 -3.44 -10.52 30.64
CA ASN A 278 -3.96 -11.32 31.76
C ASN A 278 -5.07 -10.61 32.56
N THR A 279 -5.19 -9.29 32.44
CA THR A 279 -6.26 -8.47 33.06
C THR A 279 -7.44 -8.21 32.13
N ALA A 280 -7.36 -8.65 30.86
CA ALA A 280 -8.39 -8.43 29.85
C ALA A 280 -8.72 -9.73 29.09
N SER A 281 -8.93 -10.82 29.83
CA SER A 281 -9.38 -12.11 29.30
C SER A 281 -8.47 -12.67 28.19
N GLY A 282 -7.16 -12.43 28.27
CA GLY A 282 -6.18 -12.93 27.30
C GLY A 282 -6.14 -12.17 25.98
N ARG A 283 -6.81 -11.01 25.87
CA ARG A 283 -6.78 -10.18 24.67
C ARG A 283 -5.33 -9.87 24.24
N PRO A 284 -4.91 -10.15 23.01
CA PRO A 284 -3.53 -9.89 22.59
C PRO A 284 -3.29 -8.41 22.28
N ASP A 285 -2.63 -7.70 23.20
CA ASP A 285 -2.30 -6.28 23.03
C ASP A 285 -0.97 -6.10 22.27
N VAL A 286 -0.88 -5.06 21.45
CA VAL A 286 0.39 -4.66 20.81
C VAL A 286 1.23 -3.90 21.84
N VAL A 287 2.36 -4.49 22.23
CA VAL A 287 3.30 -3.96 23.22
C VAL A 287 4.63 -3.64 22.56
N TYR A 288 5.23 -2.51 22.93
CA TYR A 288 6.56 -2.14 22.47
C TYR A 288 7.61 -2.45 23.53
N SER A 289 8.64 -3.17 23.14
CA SER A 289 9.73 -3.66 23.97
C SER A 289 9.20 -4.22 25.31
N PRO A 290 8.48 -5.36 25.28
CA PRO A 290 7.89 -5.93 26.49
C PRO A 290 8.92 -6.17 27.59
N VAL A 291 8.55 -5.85 28.83
CA VAL A 291 9.38 -6.06 30.03
C VAL A 291 8.83 -7.14 30.96
N SER A 292 9.71 -7.78 31.73
CA SER A 292 9.37 -8.79 32.72
C SER A 292 8.64 -8.19 33.92
N GLY A 293 7.74 -8.95 34.55
CA GLY A 293 7.04 -8.52 35.77
C GLY A 293 6.01 -7.41 35.55
N HIS A 294 5.59 -7.19 34.30
CA HIS A 294 4.55 -6.22 33.98
C HIS A 294 3.18 -6.69 34.53
N PRO A 295 2.33 -5.78 35.06
CA PRO A 295 1.07 -6.17 35.70
C PRO A 295 0.04 -6.79 34.74
N HIS A 296 0.12 -6.48 33.43
CA HIS A 296 -0.93 -6.83 32.46
C HIS A 296 -0.57 -8.00 31.54
N TYR A 297 0.67 -8.50 31.53
CA TYR A 297 1.08 -9.61 30.67
C TYR A 297 2.31 -10.32 31.26
N ASP A 298 2.51 -11.58 30.87
CA ASP A 298 3.77 -12.28 31.09
C ASP A 298 4.65 -12.14 29.84
N GLN A 299 5.85 -11.57 29.99
CA GLN A 299 6.79 -11.37 28.88
C GLN A 299 7.11 -12.69 28.16
N ALA A 300 7.20 -13.80 28.90
CA ALA A 300 7.53 -15.10 28.32
C ALA A 300 6.41 -15.64 27.40
N GLN A 301 5.21 -15.06 27.47
CA GLN A 301 4.06 -15.41 26.63
C GLN A 301 3.88 -14.44 25.44
N CYS A 302 4.70 -13.40 25.34
CA CYS A 302 4.66 -12.48 24.22
C CYS A 302 5.26 -13.11 22.96
N THR A 303 4.64 -12.84 21.82
CA THR A 303 5.16 -13.21 20.50
C THR A 303 5.76 -11.98 19.84
N ASP A 304 7.03 -12.04 19.45
CA ASP A 304 7.66 -10.98 18.68
C ASP A 304 7.02 -10.84 17.30
N VAL A 305 6.68 -9.61 16.93
CA VAL A 305 6.04 -9.29 15.64
C VAL A 305 6.67 -8.08 14.97
N TYR A 306 6.49 -7.99 13.66
CA TYR A 306 6.53 -6.72 12.95
C TYR A 306 5.11 -6.16 12.84
N ILE A 307 4.98 -4.83 12.82
CA ILE A 307 3.71 -4.18 12.51
C ILE A 307 3.75 -3.73 11.05
N GLU A 308 3.04 -4.45 10.19
CA GLU A 308 2.96 -4.18 8.76
C GLU A 308 1.82 -3.18 8.47
N ILE A 309 2.13 -2.16 7.67
CA ILE A 309 1.21 -1.10 7.24
C ILE A 309 0.67 -1.49 5.86
N ARG A 310 -0.57 -1.95 5.79
CA ARG A 310 -1.24 -2.26 4.53
C ARG A 310 -2.14 -1.10 4.13
N PRO A 311 -1.86 -0.39 3.03
CA PRO A 311 -2.76 0.63 2.53
C PRO A 311 -4.16 0.07 2.36
N TYR A 312 -5.17 0.86 2.72
CA TYR A 312 -6.56 0.47 2.52
C TYR A 312 -6.91 0.59 1.04
N ILE A 313 -6.91 -0.55 0.35
CA ILE A 313 -7.40 -0.66 -1.02
C ILE A 313 -8.92 -0.87 -0.92
N ILE A 314 -9.70 0.14 -1.31
CA ILE A 314 -11.14 -0.05 -1.50
C ILE A 314 -11.30 -1.06 -2.62
N ASN A 315 -11.86 -2.22 -2.32
CA ASN A 315 -12.14 -3.22 -3.34
C ASN A 315 -13.36 -2.78 -4.17
N TRP A 316 -13.10 -1.98 -5.20
CA TRP A 316 -14.12 -1.52 -6.14
C TRP A 316 -14.55 -2.61 -7.13
N SER A 317 -14.10 -3.87 -7.02
CA SER A 317 -14.67 -4.97 -7.82
C SER A 317 -16.19 -5.15 -7.60
N ASN A 318 -16.72 -4.59 -6.51
CA ASN A 318 -18.16 -4.54 -6.21
C ASN A 318 -18.89 -3.34 -6.84
N TYR A 319 -18.15 -2.36 -7.35
CA TYR A 319 -18.69 -1.26 -8.12
C TYR A 319 -18.42 -1.58 -9.58
N GLY A 320 -19.47 -1.95 -10.31
CA GLY A 320 -19.39 -2.30 -11.72
C GLY A 320 -18.70 -1.22 -12.58
N PRO A 321 -18.38 -1.53 -13.85
CA PRO A 321 -17.66 -0.64 -14.74
C PRO A 321 -18.27 0.77 -14.67
N GLN A 322 -17.49 1.74 -14.19
CA GLN A 322 -17.89 3.13 -14.24
C GLN A 322 -17.81 3.59 -15.71
N PRO A 323 -18.82 4.33 -16.20
CA PRO A 323 -18.98 4.67 -17.61
C PRO A 323 -17.81 5.47 -18.19
#